data_AF-A0A962YRD7-F1
#
_entry.id   AF-A0A962YRD7-F1
#
_cell.length_a   1.000
_cell.length_b   1.000
_cell.length_c   1.000
_cell.angle_alpha   90.00
_cell.angle_beta   90.00
_cell.angle_gamma   90.00
#
_symmetry.space_group_name_H-M   'P 1'
#
loop_
_entity.id
_entity.type
_entity.pdbx_description
1 polymer ?
#
loop_
_entity_poly.entity_id
_entity_poly.type
_entity_poly.pdbx_seq_one_letter_code
_entity_poly.pdbx_strand_id
1 'polypeptide(L)'
;YDLYLNYIRGGPGFGDPLDRDVNAIAYDLNQKFILPEFALSVHGAVATQDDKGTWSVDAKRTEERRGQIREERIARSVPTREWIKAERARIITKHASRPVRHMYATSFALSPKFLAEFKKFWRLPHDWKLTEEELDVPCYGSKYRMDLAKLPDVKTIVQVEE
;
A
#
# COMPACT_ATOMS: atom_id res chain seq x y z
N TYR A 1 11.84 13.76 33.62
CA TYR A 1 11.23 14.62 32.60
C TYR A 1 10.83 13.74 31.44
N ASP A 2 9.62 13.89 30.91
CA ASP A 2 9.08 13.06 29.82
C ASP A 2 9.42 13.66 28.44
N LEU A 3 9.29 12.87 27.37
CA LEU A 3 9.57 13.25 25.99
C LEU A 3 8.43 12.84 25.05
N TYR A 4 8.18 13.64 23.99
CA TYR A 4 7.21 13.36 22.93
C TYR A 4 7.82 13.65 21.55
N LEU A 5 7.65 12.74 20.59
CA LEU A 5 8.13 12.89 19.21
C LEU A 5 6.99 13.29 18.27
N ASN A 6 7.10 14.46 17.63
CA ASN A 6 6.20 14.86 16.57
C ASN A 6 6.80 14.54 15.18
N TYR A 7 6.22 13.58 14.47
CA TYR A 7 6.69 13.12 13.16
C TYR A 7 5.74 13.55 12.03
N ILE A 8 6.28 14.21 11.00
CA ILE A 8 5.57 14.67 9.80
C ILE A 8 5.85 13.71 8.63
N ARG A 9 4.81 13.31 7.88
CA ARG A 9 4.93 12.36 6.76
C ARG A 9 5.48 13.02 5.50
N GLY A 10 6.15 12.22 4.66
CA GLY A 10 6.63 12.63 3.33
C GLY A 10 5.62 12.37 2.22
N GLY A 11 6.01 12.69 0.97
CA GLY A 11 5.24 12.39 -0.24
C GLY A 11 5.66 11.09 -0.94
N PRO A 12 4.90 10.63 -1.94
CA PRO A 12 5.24 9.46 -2.75
C PRO A 12 6.34 9.76 -3.78
N GLY A 13 7.04 8.71 -4.24
CA GLY A 13 8.05 8.79 -5.31
C GLY A 13 7.48 8.59 -6.72
N PHE A 14 8.36 8.64 -7.73
CA PHE A 14 8.03 8.43 -9.16
C PHE A 14 9.14 7.65 -9.88
N GLY A 15 8.76 6.72 -10.76
CA GLY A 15 9.70 5.90 -11.56
C GLY A 15 10.27 4.67 -10.84
N ASP A 16 11.06 3.87 -11.55
CA ASP A 16 11.81 2.75 -10.95
C ASP A 16 12.99 3.30 -10.15
N PRO A 17 13.14 2.96 -8.87
CA PRO A 17 14.27 3.41 -8.06
C PRO A 17 15.65 3.04 -8.62
N LEU A 18 15.77 1.99 -9.46
CA LEU A 18 17.03 1.63 -10.12
C LEU A 18 17.43 2.59 -11.24
N ASP A 19 16.55 3.46 -11.70
CA ASP A 19 16.85 4.44 -12.75
C ASP A 19 17.26 5.80 -12.17
N ARG A 20 17.31 5.94 -10.84
CA ARG A 20 17.73 7.17 -10.16
C ARG A 20 19.22 7.45 -10.41
N ASP A 21 19.57 8.71 -10.67
CA ASP A 21 20.94 9.15 -10.86
C ASP A 21 21.83 8.89 -9.63
N VAL A 22 23.06 8.44 -9.86
CA VAL A 22 24.00 8.05 -8.79
C VAL A 22 24.47 9.24 -7.96
N ASN A 23 24.62 10.42 -8.57
CA ASN A 23 25.01 11.63 -7.84
C ASN A 23 23.86 12.14 -6.98
N ALA A 24 22.62 12.01 -7.45
CA ALA A 24 21.43 12.31 -6.65
C ALA A 24 21.33 11.39 -5.42
N ILE A 25 21.65 10.10 -5.56
CA ILE A 25 21.67 9.16 -4.42
C ILE A 25 22.77 9.52 -3.42
N ALA A 26 23.97 9.86 -3.89
CA ALA A 26 25.05 10.33 -3.02
C ALA A 26 24.65 11.62 -2.29
N TYR A 27 23.97 12.54 -2.97
CA TYR A 27 23.43 13.76 -2.37
C TYR A 27 22.41 13.44 -1.26
N ASP A 28 21.45 12.55 -1.52
CA ASP A 28 20.43 12.16 -0.54
C ASP A 28 21.04 11.54 0.72
N LEU A 29 22.11 10.74 0.58
CA LEU A 29 22.84 10.17 1.71
C LEU A 29 23.53 11.25 2.55
N ASN A 30 24.21 12.19 1.89
CA ASN A 30 24.90 13.29 2.57
C ASN A 30 23.91 14.27 3.24
N GLN A 31 22.71 14.45 2.68
CA GLN A 31 21.63 15.24 3.27
C GLN A 31 20.76 14.47 4.28
N LYS A 32 21.02 13.17 4.48
CA LYS A 32 20.27 12.28 5.38
C LYS A 32 18.78 12.16 5.00
N PHE A 33 18.45 12.29 3.72
CA PHE A 33 17.10 12.05 3.20
C PHE A 33 16.79 10.56 3.06
N ILE A 34 17.83 9.74 2.88
CA ILE A 34 17.73 8.29 2.89
C ILE A 34 18.76 7.70 3.84
N LEU A 35 18.44 6.52 4.39
CA LEU A 35 19.38 5.75 5.19
C LEU A 35 20.30 4.91 4.28
N PRO A 36 21.58 4.69 4.64
CA PRO A 36 22.54 3.94 3.82
C PRO A 36 22.05 2.55 3.38
N GLU A 37 21.33 1.84 4.25
CA GLU A 37 20.74 0.52 3.95
C GLU A 37 19.75 0.56 2.76
N PHE A 38 19.07 1.68 2.55
CA PHE A 38 18.11 1.85 1.44
C PHE A 38 18.77 2.31 0.15
N ALA A 39 19.96 2.92 0.19
CA ALA A 39 20.73 3.19 -1.03
C ALA A 39 21.02 1.88 -1.79
N LEU A 40 21.46 0.85 -1.07
CA LEU A 40 21.74 -0.46 -1.69
C LEU A 40 20.45 -1.24 -1.99
N SER A 41 19.56 -1.42 -1.01
CA SER A 41 18.42 -2.33 -1.16
C SER A 41 17.31 -1.81 -2.08
N VAL A 42 17.14 -0.48 -2.19
CA VAL A 42 16.10 0.14 -3.02
C VAL A 42 16.68 0.60 -4.36
N HIS A 43 17.80 1.32 -4.35
CA HIS A 43 18.37 1.93 -5.56
C HIS A 43 19.49 1.10 -6.22
N GLY A 44 19.93 0.02 -5.58
CA GLY A 44 21.09 -0.76 -6.03
C GLY A 44 22.42 -0.02 -5.91
N ALA A 45 22.46 1.12 -5.22
CA ALA A 45 23.63 1.98 -5.14
C ALA A 45 24.67 1.41 -4.17
N VAL A 46 25.88 1.23 -4.67
CA VAL A 46 27.04 0.80 -3.88
C VAL A 46 27.74 2.05 -3.36
N ALA A 47 27.39 2.44 -2.14
CA ALA A 47 27.92 3.63 -1.49
C ALA A 47 29.01 3.29 -0.46
N THR A 48 29.98 4.19 -0.31
CA THR A 48 31.02 4.15 0.72
C THR A 48 31.09 5.47 1.44
N GLN A 49 31.43 5.45 2.72
CA GLN A 49 31.64 6.63 3.53
C GLN A 49 33.13 6.81 3.80
N ASP A 50 33.65 8.01 3.61
CA ASP A 50 35.04 8.34 3.96
C ASP A 50 35.22 8.63 5.46
N ASP A 51 36.47 8.82 5.89
CA ASP A 51 36.83 9.13 7.29
C ASP A 51 36.22 10.44 7.80
N LYS A 52 35.74 11.31 6.90
CA LYS A 52 35.08 12.59 7.22
C LYS A 52 33.56 12.46 7.26
N GLY A 53 33.01 11.27 7.02
CA GLY A 53 31.59 11.02 7.03
C GLY A 53 30.88 11.34 5.70
N THR A 54 31.61 11.62 4.62
CA THR A 54 31.04 11.95 3.31
C THR A 54 30.74 10.67 2.54
N TRP A 55 29.52 10.55 2.04
CA TRP A 55 29.10 9.44 1.19
C TRP A 55 29.42 9.70 -0.28
N SER A 56 29.97 8.68 -0.94
CA SER A 56 30.15 8.61 -2.39
C SER A 56 29.53 7.32 -2.92
N VAL A 57 29.11 7.32 -4.19
CA VAL A 57 28.51 6.16 -4.86
C VAL A 57 29.42 5.72 -6.00
N ASP A 58 29.80 4.45 -6.02
CA ASP A 58 30.57 3.85 -7.10
C ASP A 58 29.64 3.54 -8.28
N ALA A 59 29.74 4.31 -9.36
CA ALA A 59 28.88 4.18 -10.52
C ALA A 59 29.00 2.80 -11.19
N LYS A 60 30.21 2.24 -11.28
CA LYS A 60 30.44 0.96 -11.94
C LYS A 60 29.86 -0.19 -11.14
N ARG A 61 30.16 -0.25 -9.84
CA ARG A 61 29.63 -1.28 -8.95
C ARG A 61 28.11 -1.17 -8.78
N THR A 62 27.58 0.05 -8.84
CA THR A 62 26.14 0.30 -8.83
C THR A 62 25.47 -0.26 -10.09
N GLU A 63 26.03 -0.05 -11.27
CA GLU A 63 25.48 -0.61 -12.51
C GLU A 63 25.48 -2.15 -12.48
N GLU A 64 26.60 -2.76 -12.05
CA GLU A 64 26.70 -4.21 -11.85
C GLU A 64 25.64 -4.72 -10.86
N ARG A 65 25.46 -4.04 -9.72
CA ARG A 65 24.45 -4.41 -8.73
C ARG A 65 23.03 -4.24 -9.26
N ARG A 66 22.75 -3.19 -10.02
CA ARG A 66 21.44 -2.97 -10.66
C ARG A 66 21.11 -4.08 -11.64
N GLY A 67 22.09 -4.55 -12.43
CA GLY A 67 21.97 -5.73 -13.28
C GLY A 67 21.53 -6.97 -12.48
N GLN A 68 22.21 -7.26 -11.37
CA GLN A 68 21.85 -8.37 -10.48
C GLN A 68 20.45 -8.22 -9.89
N ILE A 69 20.05 -7.02 -9.45
CA ILE A 69 18.69 -6.79 -8.92
C ILE A 69 17.63 -7.05 -10.00
N ARG A 70 17.89 -6.71 -11.27
CA ARG A 70 16.97 -7.01 -12.37
C ARG A 70 16.80 -8.52 -12.52
N GLU A 71 17.87 -9.30 -12.46
CA GLU A 71 17.81 -10.77 -12.47
C GLU A 71 17.09 -11.33 -11.24
N GLU A 72 17.39 -10.83 -10.03
CA GLU A 72 16.72 -11.22 -8.78
C GLU A 72 15.21 -10.93 -8.83
N ARG A 73 14.80 -9.78 -9.40
CA ARG A 73 13.40 -9.40 -9.61
C ARG A 73 12.70 -10.39 -10.54
N ILE A 74 13.34 -10.80 -11.63
CA ILE A 74 12.80 -11.83 -12.54
C ILE A 74 12.66 -13.16 -11.79
N ALA A 75 13.73 -13.62 -11.12
CA ALA A 75 13.78 -14.91 -10.44
C ALA A 75 12.74 -15.06 -9.32
N ARG A 76 12.48 -14.00 -8.54
CA ARG A 76 11.48 -14.02 -7.45
C ARG A 76 10.05 -13.75 -7.93
N SER A 77 9.89 -13.16 -9.11
CA SER A 77 8.56 -12.84 -9.64
C SER A 77 7.83 -14.09 -10.11
N VAL A 78 6.51 -14.02 -10.10
CA VAL A 78 5.65 -15.04 -10.70
C VAL A 78 4.72 -14.37 -11.70
N PRO A 79 4.28 -15.08 -12.77
CA PRO A 79 3.25 -14.55 -13.65
C PRO A 79 2.01 -14.13 -12.86
N THR A 80 1.44 -12.96 -13.16
CA THR A 80 0.28 -12.40 -12.43
C THR A 80 -0.89 -13.38 -12.31
N ARG A 81 -1.11 -14.24 -13.32
CA ARG A 81 -2.14 -15.28 -13.29
C ARG A 81 -1.96 -16.30 -12.16
N GLU A 82 -0.72 -16.67 -11.83
CA GLU A 82 -0.42 -17.62 -10.76
C GLU A 82 -0.63 -16.97 -9.40
N TRP A 83 -0.19 -15.71 -9.25
CA TRP A 83 -0.47 -14.93 -8.04
C TRP A 83 -1.98 -14.72 -7.84
N ILE A 84 -2.73 -14.35 -8.88
CA ILE A 84 -4.20 -14.21 -8.83
C ILE A 84 -4.86 -15.50 -8.38
N LYS A 85 -4.41 -16.66 -8.87
CA LYS A 85 -4.95 -17.97 -8.47
C LYS A 85 -4.75 -18.23 -6.98
N ALA A 86 -3.56 -17.94 -6.44
CA ALA A 86 -3.26 -18.09 -5.03
C ALA A 86 -4.04 -17.09 -4.15
N GLU A 87 -4.13 -15.82 -4.56
CA GLU A 87 -4.88 -14.80 -3.84
C GLU A 87 -6.38 -15.11 -3.83
N ARG A 88 -6.94 -15.54 -4.97
CA ARG A 88 -8.34 -15.97 -5.05
C ARG A 88 -8.65 -17.10 -4.07
N ALA A 89 -7.75 -18.07 -3.91
CA ALA A 89 -7.92 -19.15 -2.94
C ALA A 89 -8.01 -18.59 -1.51
N ARG A 90 -7.17 -17.61 -1.15
CA ARG A 90 -7.25 -16.91 0.15
C ARG A 90 -8.56 -16.14 0.31
N ILE A 91 -9.03 -15.45 -0.73
CA ILE A 91 -10.29 -14.68 -0.68
C ILE A 91 -11.48 -15.62 -0.46
N ILE A 92 -11.53 -16.76 -1.13
CA ILE A 92 -12.60 -17.77 -0.96
C ILE A 92 -12.66 -18.23 0.49
N THR A 93 -11.51 -18.53 1.10
CA THR A 93 -11.42 -18.97 2.50
C THR A 93 -11.42 -17.80 3.49
N LYS A 94 -11.64 -16.56 3.03
CA LYS A 94 -11.61 -15.33 3.84
C LYS A 94 -10.32 -15.19 4.67
N HIS A 95 -9.19 -15.66 4.12
CA HIS A 95 -7.89 -15.64 4.77
C HIS A 95 -7.23 -14.26 4.64
N ALA A 96 -7.65 -13.34 5.48
CA ALA A 96 -7.07 -12.00 5.63
C ALA A 96 -7.25 -11.50 7.07
N SER A 97 -6.46 -10.49 7.44
CA SER A 97 -6.61 -9.84 8.74
C SER A 97 -8.03 -9.27 8.91
N ARG A 98 -8.46 -9.17 10.17
CA ARG A 98 -9.80 -8.67 10.52
C ARG A 98 -10.07 -7.25 9.95
N PRO A 99 -9.15 -6.27 10.03
CA PRO A 99 -9.36 -4.94 9.43
C PRO A 99 -9.55 -4.97 7.90
N VAL A 100 -8.82 -5.83 7.18
CA VAL A 100 -8.97 -5.97 5.72
C VAL A 100 -10.35 -6.53 5.38
N ARG A 101 -10.78 -7.57 6.11
CA ARG A 101 -12.11 -8.15 5.93
C ARG A 101 -13.22 -7.15 6.24
N HIS A 102 -13.08 -6.38 7.31
CA HIS A 102 -14.05 -5.36 7.73
C HIS A 102 -14.17 -4.21 6.72
N MET A 103 -13.05 -3.70 6.21
CA MET A 103 -13.01 -2.70 5.14
C MET A 103 -13.79 -3.17 3.90
N TYR A 104 -13.57 -4.41 3.45
CA TYR A 104 -14.29 -4.94 2.29
C TYR A 104 -15.77 -5.19 2.59
N ALA A 105 -16.11 -5.77 3.75
CA ALA A 105 -17.50 -6.03 4.14
C ALA A 105 -18.35 -4.75 4.14
N THR A 106 -17.83 -3.68 4.75
CA THR A 106 -18.51 -2.36 4.81
C THR A 106 -18.59 -1.71 3.42
N SER A 107 -17.54 -1.78 2.61
CA SER A 107 -17.55 -1.28 1.23
C SER A 107 -18.58 -2.00 0.36
N PHE A 108 -18.73 -3.32 0.52
CA PHE A 108 -19.70 -4.13 -0.21
C PHE A 108 -21.14 -3.83 0.22
N ALA A 109 -21.37 -3.57 1.51
CA ALA A 109 -22.68 -3.16 2.02
C ALA A 109 -23.10 -1.79 1.47
N LEU A 110 -22.15 -0.87 1.24
CA LEU A 110 -22.40 0.45 0.68
C LEU A 110 -22.57 0.45 -0.85
N SER A 111 -21.81 -0.38 -1.57
CA SER A 111 -21.80 -0.38 -3.04
C SER A 111 -21.98 -1.78 -3.63
N PRO A 112 -23.20 -2.14 -4.06
CA PRO A 112 -23.46 -3.38 -4.79
C PRO A 112 -22.66 -3.47 -6.10
N LYS A 113 -22.43 -2.32 -6.76
CA LYS A 113 -21.61 -2.22 -7.97
C LYS A 113 -20.18 -2.68 -7.69
N PHE A 114 -19.56 -2.16 -6.63
CA PHE A 114 -18.20 -2.54 -6.25
C PHE A 114 -18.10 -4.04 -5.89
N LEU A 115 -19.06 -4.58 -5.14
CA LEU A 115 -19.12 -6.01 -4.86
C LEU A 115 -19.19 -6.85 -6.14
N ALA A 116 -20.02 -6.45 -7.11
CA ALA A 116 -20.15 -7.16 -8.38
C ALA A 116 -18.85 -7.14 -9.20
N GLU A 117 -18.20 -5.98 -9.29
CA GLU A 117 -16.90 -5.83 -9.96
C GLU A 117 -15.81 -6.66 -9.29
N PHE A 118 -15.75 -6.64 -7.95
CA PHE A 118 -14.82 -7.46 -7.16
C PHE A 118 -15.03 -8.95 -7.41
N LYS A 119 -16.27 -9.44 -7.35
CA LYS A 119 -16.61 -10.84 -7.63
C LYS A 119 -16.28 -11.24 -9.06
N LYS A 120 -16.53 -10.36 -10.03
CA LYS A 120 -16.18 -10.59 -11.44
C LYS A 120 -14.68 -10.68 -11.65
N PHE A 121 -13.91 -9.72 -11.11
CA PHE A 121 -12.45 -9.69 -11.22
C PHE A 121 -11.82 -10.96 -10.63
N TRP A 122 -12.22 -11.31 -9.40
CA TRP A 122 -11.72 -12.48 -8.69
C TRP A 122 -12.42 -13.80 -9.09
N ARG A 123 -13.38 -13.77 -10.02
CA ARG A 123 -14.18 -14.92 -10.45
C ARG A 123 -14.74 -15.72 -9.26
N LEU A 124 -15.33 -15.02 -8.30
CA LEU A 124 -15.84 -15.64 -7.07
C LEU A 124 -17.19 -16.30 -7.31
N PRO A 125 -17.52 -17.37 -6.56
CA PRO A 125 -18.85 -17.98 -6.59
C PRO A 125 -19.97 -16.96 -6.33
N HIS A 126 -21.14 -17.17 -6.93
CA HIS A 126 -22.27 -16.25 -6.79
C HIS A 126 -22.77 -16.18 -5.33
N ASP A 127 -22.67 -17.27 -4.58
CA ASP A 127 -23.02 -17.37 -3.18
C ASP A 127 -21.92 -16.88 -2.22
N TRP A 128 -20.72 -16.59 -2.71
CA TRP A 128 -19.67 -16.01 -1.87
C TRP A 128 -20.10 -14.64 -1.34
N LYS A 129 -19.97 -14.48 -0.01
CA LYS A 129 -20.32 -13.29 0.75
C LYS A 129 -19.30 -13.08 1.86
N LEU A 130 -19.05 -11.82 2.18
CA LEU A 130 -18.28 -11.35 3.33
C LEU A 130 -19.14 -10.28 4.01
N THR A 131 -19.60 -10.55 5.22
CA THR A 131 -20.51 -9.66 5.95
C THR A 131 -19.81 -9.06 7.17
N GLU A 132 -20.35 -8.00 7.73
CA GLU A 132 -19.75 -7.39 8.93
C GLU A 132 -20.03 -8.26 10.16
N GLU A 133 -21.22 -8.88 10.20
CA GLU A 133 -21.72 -9.69 11.32
C GLU A 133 -20.89 -10.94 11.59
N GLU A 134 -20.26 -11.52 10.56
CA GLU A 134 -19.40 -12.70 10.74
C GLU A 134 -17.98 -12.37 11.24
N LEU A 135 -17.63 -11.09 11.38
CA LEU A 135 -16.26 -10.68 11.74
C LEU A 135 -16.03 -10.55 13.25
N ASP A 136 -17.09 -10.67 14.06
CA ASP A 136 -17.04 -10.57 15.52
C ASP A 136 -16.33 -9.27 15.96
N VAL A 137 -16.79 -8.15 15.39
CA VAL A 137 -16.40 -6.79 15.76
C VAL A 137 -17.65 -5.97 16.07
N PRO A 138 -17.55 -4.93 16.91
CA PRO A 138 -18.66 -4.00 17.11
C PRO A 138 -19.08 -3.35 15.78
N CYS A 139 -20.34 -3.54 15.38
CA CYS A 139 -20.91 -3.02 14.13
C CYS A 139 -21.93 -1.90 14.40
N TYR A 140 -21.66 -1.03 15.38
CA TYR A 140 -22.60 0.03 15.77
C TYR A 140 -22.75 1.03 14.62
N GLY A 141 -24.00 1.40 14.31
CA GLY A 141 -24.30 2.34 13.22
C GLY A 141 -24.26 1.75 11.80
N SER A 142 -23.99 0.44 11.63
CA SER A 142 -23.95 -0.18 10.29
C SER A 142 -25.32 -0.29 9.62
N LYS A 143 -26.38 -0.48 10.41
CA LYS A 143 -27.77 -0.60 9.93
C LYS A 143 -28.65 0.58 10.32
N TYR A 144 -28.52 1.03 11.56
CA TYR A 144 -29.39 2.05 12.14
C TYR A 144 -28.64 3.37 12.22
N ARG A 145 -29.06 4.33 11.38
CA ARG A 145 -28.56 5.69 11.33
C ARG A 145 -29.69 6.67 11.06
N MET A 146 -29.67 7.82 11.70
CA MET A 146 -30.62 8.90 11.50
C MET A 146 -29.88 10.08 10.89
N ASP A 147 -30.24 10.44 9.66
CA ASP A 147 -29.69 11.60 8.98
C ASP A 147 -30.21 12.91 9.59
N LEU A 148 -29.40 13.97 9.52
CA LEU A 148 -29.76 15.29 10.04
C LEU A 148 -31.00 15.90 9.36
N ALA A 149 -31.22 15.60 8.07
CA ALA A 149 -32.39 16.07 7.32
C ALA A 149 -33.73 15.54 7.87
N LYS A 150 -33.69 14.55 8.78
CA LYS A 150 -34.88 14.03 9.46
C LYS A 150 -35.28 14.85 10.70
N LEU A 151 -34.49 15.85 11.10
CA LEU A 151 -34.80 16.72 12.23
C LEU A 151 -35.73 17.88 11.81
N PRO A 152 -36.57 18.41 12.72
CA PRO A 152 -37.45 19.53 12.42
C PRO A 152 -36.67 20.77 11.97
N ASP A 153 -37.19 21.46 10.94
CA ASP A 153 -36.67 22.72 10.38
C ASP A 153 -35.24 22.65 9.78
N VAL A 154 -34.67 21.45 9.60
CA VAL A 154 -33.38 21.27 8.91
C VAL A 154 -33.57 21.22 7.40
N LYS A 155 -32.85 22.09 6.67
CA LYS A 155 -32.78 22.11 5.20
C LYS A 155 -31.34 21.88 4.76
N THR A 156 -31.03 20.70 4.24
CA THR A 156 -29.70 20.38 3.71
C THR A 156 -29.55 20.89 2.28
N ILE A 157 -28.30 21.23 1.89
CA ILE A 157 -27.95 21.56 0.51
C ILE A 157 -27.18 20.37 -0.06
N VAL A 158 -27.72 19.75 -1.10
CA VAL A 158 -27.06 18.63 -1.79
C VAL A 158 -26.17 19.17 -2.89
N GLN A 159 -24.88 18.85 -2.82
CA GLN A 159 -23.85 19.34 -3.76
C GLN A 159 -23.23 18.23 -4.63
N VAL A 160 -23.62 16.99 -4.38
CA VAL A 160 -23.06 15.79 -5.01
C VAL A 160 -24.16 14.79 -5.34
N GLU A 161 -23.88 13.86 -6.26
CA GLU A 161 -24.72 12.67 -6.45
C GLU A 161 -24.54 11.71 -5.26
N GLU A 162 -25.63 11.10 -4.78
CA GLU A 162 -25.68 10.18 -3.63
C GLU A 162 -26.04 8.75 -4.03
#